data_AF-A0A645HNP0-F1
#
_entry.id   AF-A0A645HNP0-F1
#
_cell.length_a   1.000
_cell.length_b   1.000
_cell.length_c   1.000
_cell.angle_alpha   90.00
_cell.angle_beta   90.00
_cell.angle_gamma   90.00
#
_symmetry.space_group_name_H-M   'P 1'
#
loop_
_entity.id
_entity.type
_entity.pdbx_description
1 polymer ?
#
loop_
_entity_poly.entity_id
_entity_poly.type
_entity_poly.pdbx_seq_one_letter_code
_entity_poly.pdbx_strand_id
1 'polypeptide(L)'
;MGFIENGHEELTPLLEFRNTIQDLRNQDDMREKKRMNGSVYYIQKDNDEQKVGLGPFTLSARQLILEHLLTTEQAVGLPLIADEELALIRQHWQQNGDWEDTLPKIVQRIRGQFFTKKFSERPLFSPEDLEFLDELCVKENVHPELFRKLINLELEHYGYKHRHMLFKNLEKILKQDWVHVESVGGMDLDR
;
A
#
# COMPACT_ATOMS: atom_id res chain seq x y z
N MET A 1 -31.00 -3.44 -5.22
CA MET A 1 -31.05 -3.74 -6.66
C MET A 1 -31.68 -2.53 -7.33
N GLY A 2 -30.97 -1.79 -8.19
CA GLY A 2 -31.51 -0.52 -8.72
C GLY A 2 -31.08 -0.14 -10.14
N PHE A 3 -30.14 -0.86 -10.75
CA PHE A 3 -29.66 -0.58 -12.12
C PHE A 3 -29.82 -1.78 -13.06
N ILE A 4 -29.64 -3.00 -12.56
CA ILE A 4 -29.81 -4.25 -13.33
C ILE A 4 -31.29 -4.47 -13.73
N GLU A 5 -32.25 -4.14 -12.85
CA GLU A 5 -33.68 -4.25 -13.15
C GLU A 5 -34.17 -3.27 -14.23
N ASN A 6 -33.35 -2.26 -14.58
CA ASN A 6 -33.69 -1.24 -15.59
C ASN A 6 -33.01 -1.47 -16.95
N GLY A 7 -32.40 -2.65 -17.19
CA GLY A 7 -31.87 -3.04 -18.51
C GLY A 7 -30.46 -2.54 -18.85
N HIS A 8 -29.70 -2.07 -17.87
CA HIS A 8 -28.30 -1.65 -18.03
C HIS A 8 -27.32 -2.72 -17.53
N GLU A 9 -27.38 -3.91 -18.11
CA GLU A 9 -26.50 -5.03 -17.73
C GLU A 9 -25.02 -4.71 -17.94
N GLU A 10 -24.70 -3.83 -18.89
CA GLU A 10 -23.34 -3.33 -19.17
C GLU A 10 -22.69 -2.60 -18.00
N LEU A 11 -23.49 -2.10 -17.03
CA LEU A 11 -22.97 -1.43 -15.83
C LEU A 11 -22.69 -2.39 -14.68
N THR A 12 -23.05 -3.67 -14.82
CA THR A 12 -22.85 -4.69 -13.79
C THR A 12 -21.39 -4.78 -13.30
N PRO A 13 -20.37 -4.79 -14.19
CA PRO A 13 -18.98 -4.84 -13.74
C PRO A 13 -18.57 -3.65 -12.86
N LEU A 14 -19.08 -2.45 -13.13
CA LEU A 14 -18.80 -1.25 -12.32
C LEU A 14 -19.45 -1.34 -10.94
N LEU A 15 -20.67 -1.88 -10.87
CA LEU A 15 -21.36 -2.12 -9.61
C LEU A 15 -20.61 -3.16 -8.77
N GLU A 16 -20.17 -4.25 -9.39
CA GLU A 16 -19.36 -5.28 -8.74
C GLU A 16 -18.05 -4.70 -8.21
N PHE A 17 -17.32 -3.94 -9.03
CA PHE A 17 -16.10 -3.26 -8.61
C PHE A 17 -16.31 -2.37 -7.38
N ARG A 18 -17.37 -1.56 -7.36
CA ARG A 18 -17.75 -0.72 -6.23
C ARG A 18 -18.01 -1.56 -4.97
N ASN A 19 -18.72 -2.67 -5.10
CA ASN A 19 -19.01 -3.56 -3.97
C ASN A 19 -17.73 -4.23 -3.44
N THR A 20 -16.83 -4.66 -4.32
CA THR A 20 -15.52 -5.19 -3.94
C THR A 20 -14.74 -4.21 -3.06
N ILE A 21 -14.69 -2.92 -3.41
CA ILE A 21 -14.02 -1.90 -2.58
C ILE A 21 -14.69 -1.79 -1.20
N GLN A 22 -16.02 -1.85 -1.15
CA GLN A 22 -16.77 -1.80 0.10
C GLN A 22 -16.48 -3.03 0.98
N ASP A 23 -16.39 -4.22 0.39
CA ASP A 23 -16.12 -5.46 1.09
C ASP A 23 -14.68 -5.48 1.64
N LEU A 24 -13.70 -5.12 0.82
CA LEU A 24 -12.30 -4.96 1.25
C LEU A 24 -12.17 -3.95 2.39
N ARG A 25 -12.96 -2.87 2.38
CA ARG A 25 -12.93 -1.86 3.45
C ARG A 25 -13.33 -2.42 4.82
N ASN A 26 -14.21 -3.41 4.83
CA ASN A 26 -14.72 -4.07 6.03
C ASN A 26 -13.82 -5.20 6.53
N GLN A 27 -12.80 -5.58 5.75
CA GLN A 27 -11.80 -6.57 6.12
C GLN A 27 -10.66 -5.88 6.89
N ASP A 28 -10.45 -6.30 8.14
CA ASP A 28 -9.48 -5.68 9.06
C ASP A 28 -8.02 -5.78 8.57
N ASP A 29 -7.68 -6.89 7.90
CA ASP A 29 -6.38 -7.23 7.34
C ASP A 29 -6.04 -6.46 6.05
N MET A 30 -7.07 -5.97 5.35
CA MET A 30 -6.93 -5.07 4.21
C MET A 30 -6.67 -3.62 4.63
N ARG A 31 -6.61 -3.33 5.94
CA ARG A 31 -6.52 -1.98 6.49
C ARG A 31 -5.31 -1.84 7.42
N GLU A 32 -4.57 -0.76 7.22
CA GLU A 32 -3.45 -0.38 8.08
C GLU A 32 -3.89 -0.24 9.54
N LYS A 33 -3.04 -0.56 10.51
CA LYS A 33 -3.31 -0.37 11.95
C LYS A 33 -2.87 1.01 12.46
N LYS A 34 -2.65 1.95 11.54
CA LYS A 34 -2.16 3.30 11.78
C LYS A 34 -2.72 4.27 10.75
N ARG A 35 -2.86 5.54 11.13
CA ARG A 35 -3.23 6.62 10.19
C ARG A 35 -2.08 6.94 9.23
N MET A 36 -2.37 7.65 8.14
CA MET A 36 -1.35 8.07 7.16
C MET A 36 -0.21 8.91 7.77
N ASN A 37 -0.48 9.66 8.85
CA ASN A 37 0.54 10.43 9.57
C ASN A 37 1.39 9.58 10.53
N GLY A 38 1.11 8.28 10.65
CA GLY A 38 1.76 7.35 11.57
C GLY A 38 1.15 7.29 12.96
N SER A 39 0.07 8.04 13.26
CA SER A 39 -0.54 7.94 14.59
C SER A 39 -1.40 6.68 14.74
N VAL A 40 -1.36 6.07 15.91
CA VAL A 40 -2.20 4.92 16.27
C VAL A 40 -3.29 5.40 17.23
N TYR A 41 -4.50 4.89 17.09
CA TYR A 41 -5.59 5.21 17.99
C TYR A 41 -6.38 3.94 18.32
N TYR A 42 -7.05 3.94 19.46
CA TYR A 42 -7.82 2.80 19.94
C TYR A 42 -9.31 3.14 19.94
N ILE A 43 -10.12 2.14 19.66
CA ILE A 43 -11.58 2.21 19.66
C ILE A 43 -12.06 1.30 20.80
N GLN A 44 -12.93 1.85 21.66
CA GLN A 44 -13.57 1.09 22.73
C GLN A 44 -14.63 0.16 22.13
N LYS A 45 -14.62 -1.11 22.53
CA LYS A 45 -15.72 -2.05 22.26
C LYS A 45 -16.64 -2.16 23.47
N ASP A 46 -17.84 -2.68 23.21
CA ASP A 46 -18.90 -2.87 24.22
C ASP A 46 -18.47 -3.74 25.42
N ASN A 47 -17.43 -4.59 25.26
CA ASN A 47 -16.91 -5.49 26.29
C ASN A 47 -15.72 -4.90 27.09
N ASP A 48 -15.55 -3.59 27.13
CA ASP A 48 -14.38 -2.89 27.69
C ASP A 48 -13.01 -3.20 27.02
N GLU A 49 -13.00 -3.98 25.94
CA GLU A 49 -11.82 -4.25 25.14
C GLU A 49 -11.46 -3.07 24.23
N GLN A 50 -10.18 -2.75 24.16
CA GLN A 50 -9.65 -1.77 23.21
C GLN A 50 -9.15 -2.45 21.94
N LYS A 51 -9.65 -2.01 20.78
CA LYS A 51 -9.17 -2.46 19.48
C LYS A 51 -8.43 -1.33 18.77
N VAL A 52 -7.31 -1.65 18.13
CA VAL A 52 -6.61 -0.68 17.28
C VAL A 52 -7.51 -0.22 16.13
N GLY A 53 -7.63 1.09 15.98
CA GLY A 53 -8.38 1.72 14.90
C GLY A 53 -7.75 1.49 13.53
N LEU A 54 -8.60 1.40 12.51
CA LEU A 54 -8.17 1.10 11.14
C LEU A 54 -7.84 2.37 10.35
N GLY A 55 -6.65 2.39 9.77
CA GLY A 55 -6.11 3.39 8.86
C GLY A 55 -6.52 3.19 7.40
N PRO A 56 -5.75 3.70 6.43
CA PRO A 56 -6.03 3.51 4.99
C PRO A 56 -5.87 2.04 4.57
N PHE A 57 -6.16 1.73 3.31
CA PHE A 57 -5.86 0.42 2.73
C PHE A 57 -4.37 0.10 2.80
N THR A 58 -4.05 -1.16 3.07
CA THR A 58 -2.69 -1.70 2.94
C THR A 58 -2.22 -1.68 1.49
N LEU A 59 -0.92 -1.83 1.24
CA LEU A 59 -0.39 -1.93 -0.13
C LEU A 59 -1.02 -3.11 -0.89
N SER A 60 -1.14 -4.29 -0.25
CA SER A 60 -1.78 -5.47 -0.84
C SER A 60 -3.24 -5.21 -1.23
N ALA A 61 -4.02 -4.54 -0.37
CA ALA A 61 -5.38 -4.16 -0.69
C ALA A 61 -5.45 -3.19 -1.87
N ARG A 62 -4.52 -2.22 -1.97
CA ARG A 62 -4.44 -1.30 -3.12
C ARG A 62 -4.08 -2.03 -4.42
N GLN A 63 -3.21 -3.03 -4.37
CA GLN A 63 -2.88 -3.91 -5.50
C GLN A 63 -4.13 -4.67 -5.97
N LEU A 64 -4.86 -5.31 -5.05
CA LEU A 64 -6.12 -5.99 -5.37
C LEU A 64 -7.15 -5.04 -5.99
N ILE A 65 -7.31 -3.83 -5.42
CA ILE A 65 -8.22 -2.82 -5.98
C ILE A 65 -7.81 -2.44 -7.40
N LEU A 66 -6.51 -2.25 -7.67
CA LEU A 66 -6.01 -1.96 -9.01
C LEU A 66 -6.27 -3.12 -9.97
N GLU A 67 -6.07 -4.36 -9.53
CA GLU A 67 -6.36 -5.54 -10.34
C GLU A 67 -7.83 -5.57 -10.75
N HIS A 68 -8.74 -5.43 -9.78
CA HIS A 68 -10.18 -5.36 -10.07
C HIS A 68 -10.55 -4.18 -10.96
N LEU A 69 -9.94 -3.01 -10.80
CA LEU A 69 -10.18 -1.84 -11.63
C LEU A 69 -9.82 -2.13 -13.10
N LEU A 70 -8.64 -2.69 -13.34
CA LEU A 70 -8.16 -3.00 -14.70
C LEU A 70 -8.96 -4.15 -15.34
N THR A 71 -9.36 -5.15 -14.58
CA THR A 71 -10.27 -6.20 -15.07
C THR A 71 -11.64 -5.62 -15.43
N THR A 72 -12.16 -4.72 -14.59
CA THR A 72 -13.44 -4.04 -14.85
C THR A 72 -13.37 -3.18 -16.10
N GLU A 73 -12.27 -2.45 -16.30
CA GLU A 73 -12.00 -1.65 -17.49
C GLU A 73 -12.08 -2.48 -18.78
N GLN A 74 -11.49 -3.68 -18.78
CA GLN A 74 -11.57 -4.60 -19.92
C GLN A 74 -12.99 -5.13 -20.15
N ALA A 75 -13.71 -5.45 -19.07
CA ALA A 75 -15.08 -5.97 -19.16
C ALA A 75 -16.06 -4.94 -19.73
N VAL A 76 -15.91 -3.65 -19.39
CA VAL A 76 -16.78 -2.59 -19.89
C VAL A 76 -16.30 -1.98 -21.22
N GLY A 77 -15.05 -2.24 -21.62
CA GLY A 77 -14.47 -1.73 -22.87
C GLY A 77 -14.27 -0.21 -22.90
N LEU A 78 -14.17 0.43 -21.73
CA LEU A 78 -14.00 1.88 -21.57
C LEU A 78 -12.83 2.14 -20.62
N PRO A 79 -11.95 3.12 -20.90
CA PRO A 79 -10.84 3.44 -20.00
C PRO A 79 -11.38 3.97 -18.66
N LEU A 80 -11.03 3.28 -17.57
CA LEU A 80 -11.41 3.67 -16.21
C LEU A 80 -10.27 4.38 -15.47
N ILE A 81 -9.04 4.20 -15.94
CA ILE A 81 -7.85 4.86 -15.39
C ILE A 81 -6.84 5.20 -16.48
N ALA A 82 -6.37 6.45 -16.47
CA ALA A 82 -5.36 6.92 -17.39
C ALA A 82 -3.95 6.44 -17.00
N ASP A 83 -3.06 6.34 -17.97
CA ASP A 83 -1.67 5.94 -17.72
C ASP A 83 -0.92 6.96 -16.84
N GLU A 84 -1.32 8.24 -16.87
CA GLU A 84 -0.82 9.29 -15.97
C GLU A 84 -1.19 8.98 -14.51
N GLU A 85 -2.42 8.52 -14.27
CA GLU A 85 -2.88 8.15 -12.93
C GLU A 85 -2.18 6.88 -12.44
N LEU A 86 -1.96 5.89 -13.32
CA LEU A 86 -1.13 4.72 -13.01
C LEU A 86 0.31 5.11 -12.64
N ALA A 87 0.90 6.09 -13.33
CA ALA A 87 2.23 6.58 -13.00
C ALA A 87 2.28 7.24 -11.61
N LEU A 88 1.25 8.01 -11.25
CA LEU A 88 1.12 8.59 -9.90
C LEU A 88 0.92 7.52 -8.82
N ILE A 89 0.11 6.49 -9.09
CA ILE A 89 -0.07 5.36 -8.17
C ILE A 89 1.27 4.65 -7.92
N ARG A 90 2.03 4.35 -8.99
CA ARG A 90 3.34 3.70 -8.91
C ARG A 90 4.30 4.52 -8.04
N GLN A 91 4.38 5.83 -8.27
CA GLN A 91 5.21 6.73 -7.49
C GLN A 91 4.82 6.70 -5.99
N HIS A 92 3.52 6.78 -5.69
CA HIS A 92 3.05 6.73 -4.31
C HIS A 92 3.33 5.38 -3.62
N TRP A 93 3.20 4.26 -4.34
CA TRP A 93 3.48 2.94 -3.79
C TRP A 93 4.97 2.76 -3.48
N GLN A 94 5.86 3.20 -4.37
CA GLN A 94 7.30 3.16 -4.13
C GLN A 94 7.71 4.01 -2.92
N GLN A 95 7.14 5.22 -2.79
CA GLN A 95 7.31 6.06 -1.59
C GLN A 95 6.80 5.36 -0.32
N ASN A 96 5.80 4.48 -0.45
CA ASN A 96 5.24 3.68 0.64
C ASN A 96 5.94 2.31 0.83
N GLY A 97 7.03 2.03 0.09
CA GLY A 97 7.85 0.83 0.27
C GLY A 97 7.60 -0.31 -0.71
N ASP A 98 6.91 -0.06 -1.83
CA ASP A 98 6.79 -1.00 -2.95
C ASP A 98 8.08 -1.05 -3.80
N TRP A 99 9.15 -1.59 -3.22
CA TRP A 99 10.46 -1.69 -3.87
C TRP A 99 10.53 -2.77 -4.95
N GLU A 100 9.59 -3.72 -4.94
CA GLU A 100 9.43 -4.72 -6.00
C GLU A 100 8.82 -4.15 -7.28
N ASP A 101 8.34 -2.91 -7.24
CA ASP A 101 7.74 -2.21 -8.36
C ASP A 101 6.59 -3.04 -8.97
N THR A 102 5.56 -3.29 -8.15
CA THR A 102 4.51 -4.26 -8.46
C THR A 102 3.52 -3.76 -9.51
N LEU A 103 3.30 -2.45 -9.64
CA LEU A 103 2.30 -1.89 -10.54
C LEU A 103 2.53 -2.28 -12.03
N PRO A 104 3.74 -2.13 -12.61
CA PRO A 104 3.98 -2.58 -13.98
C PRO A 104 3.68 -4.07 -14.20
N LYS A 105 3.95 -4.93 -13.20
CA LYS A 105 3.67 -6.37 -13.26
C LYS A 105 2.15 -6.62 -13.32
N ILE A 106 1.37 -5.90 -12.51
CA ILE A 106 -0.10 -5.97 -12.51
C ILE A 106 -0.67 -5.53 -13.87
N VAL A 107 -0.22 -4.38 -14.38
CA VAL A 107 -0.67 -3.86 -15.68
C VAL A 107 -0.34 -4.83 -16.81
N GLN A 108 0.88 -5.37 -16.84
CA GLN A 108 1.29 -6.35 -17.85
C GLN A 108 0.45 -7.63 -17.77
N ARG A 109 0.16 -8.14 -16.58
CA ARG A 109 -0.63 -9.36 -16.39
C ARG A 109 -2.07 -9.20 -16.86
N ILE A 110 -2.68 -8.04 -16.66
CA ILE A 110 -4.11 -7.81 -16.96
C ILE A 110 -4.29 -7.21 -18.36
N ARG A 111 -3.67 -6.06 -18.65
CA ARG A 111 -3.79 -5.38 -19.96
C ARG A 111 -2.98 -6.08 -21.06
N GLY A 112 -2.01 -6.93 -20.72
CA GLY A 112 -1.08 -7.55 -21.69
C GLY A 112 -0.04 -6.57 -22.25
N GLN A 113 -0.02 -5.33 -21.78
CA GLN A 113 0.85 -4.26 -22.29
C GLN A 113 1.93 -3.90 -21.28
N PHE A 114 3.14 -3.69 -21.77
CA PHE A 114 4.24 -3.21 -20.92
C PHE A 114 3.95 -1.76 -20.50
N PHE A 115 3.93 -1.51 -19.19
CA PHE A 115 3.82 -0.15 -18.67
C PHE A 115 5.17 0.58 -18.85
N THR A 116 5.30 1.34 -19.94
CA THR A 116 6.57 1.93 -20.38
C THR A 116 6.81 3.37 -19.91
N LYS A 117 5.85 4.00 -19.21
CA LYS A 117 6.06 5.35 -18.69
C LYS A 117 7.26 5.34 -17.76
N LYS A 118 8.31 6.06 -18.19
CA LYS A 118 9.62 6.10 -17.56
C LYS A 118 9.45 6.61 -16.14
N PHE A 119 9.63 5.71 -15.18
CA PHE A 119 10.14 6.08 -13.88
C PHE A 119 11.66 6.17 -14.01
N SER A 120 12.27 7.19 -13.42
CA SER A 120 13.66 7.57 -13.68
C SER A 120 14.70 6.64 -13.04
N GLU A 121 14.29 5.65 -12.26
CA GLU A 121 15.23 4.86 -11.45
C GLU A 121 14.97 3.37 -11.58
N ARG A 122 16.05 2.60 -11.72
CA ARG A 122 16.01 1.13 -11.61
C ARG A 122 15.51 0.75 -10.21
N PRO A 123 14.87 -0.42 -10.03
CA PRO A 123 14.62 -0.96 -8.69
C PRO A 123 15.93 -0.92 -7.90
N LEU A 124 15.87 -0.37 -6.69
CA LEU A 124 17.05 -0.16 -5.84
C LEU A 124 17.66 -1.49 -5.38
N PHE A 125 16.80 -2.49 -5.21
CA PHE A 125 17.10 -3.81 -4.68
C PHE A 125 16.51 -4.87 -5.61
N SER A 126 17.21 -5.99 -5.78
CA SER A 126 16.65 -7.20 -6.38
C SER A 126 15.66 -7.88 -5.43
N PRO A 127 14.77 -8.76 -5.89
CA PRO A 127 13.92 -9.57 -5.01
C PRO A 127 14.73 -10.31 -3.93
N GLU A 128 15.89 -10.85 -4.29
CA GLU A 128 16.79 -11.55 -3.37
C GLU A 128 17.36 -10.60 -2.30
N ASP A 129 17.69 -9.36 -2.66
CA ASP A 129 18.14 -8.34 -1.69
C ASP A 129 17.01 -7.95 -0.71
N LEU A 130 15.76 -7.93 -1.18
CA LEU A 130 14.59 -7.60 -0.36
C LEU A 130 14.29 -8.69 0.66
N GLU A 131 14.33 -9.96 0.24
CA GLU A 131 14.17 -11.11 1.14
C GLU A 131 15.26 -11.11 2.21
N PHE A 132 16.53 -10.95 1.80
CA PHE A 132 17.65 -10.87 2.73
C PHE A 132 17.52 -9.69 3.71
N LEU A 133 17.02 -8.55 3.24
CA LEU A 133 16.82 -7.39 4.09
C LEU A 133 15.71 -7.62 5.12
N ASP A 134 14.60 -8.23 4.73
CA ASP A 134 13.50 -8.55 5.64
C ASP A 134 13.99 -9.53 6.72
N GLU A 135 14.80 -10.54 6.37
CA GLU A 135 15.47 -11.43 7.32
C GLU A 135 16.38 -10.67 8.31
N LEU A 136 17.18 -9.72 7.81
CA LEU A 136 18.06 -8.91 8.64
C LEU A 136 17.28 -7.99 9.58
N CYS A 137 16.18 -7.41 9.11
CA CYS A 137 15.29 -6.59 9.94
C CYS A 137 14.73 -7.39 11.11
N VAL A 138 14.26 -8.63 10.85
CA VAL A 138 13.78 -9.53 11.90
C VAL A 138 14.90 -9.86 12.90
N LYS A 139 16.09 -10.21 12.40
CA LYS A 139 17.25 -10.56 13.25
C LYS A 139 17.67 -9.41 14.17
N GLU A 140 17.67 -8.18 13.68
CA GLU A 140 18.09 -7.00 14.42
C GLU A 140 16.93 -6.32 15.19
N ASN A 141 15.74 -6.94 15.20
CA ASN A 141 14.53 -6.41 15.83
C ASN A 141 14.16 -4.99 15.34
N VAL A 142 14.31 -4.75 14.04
CA VAL A 142 13.92 -3.52 13.36
C VAL A 142 12.69 -3.80 12.50
N HIS A 143 11.66 -2.96 12.61
CA HIS A 143 10.47 -3.13 11.78
C HIS A 143 10.82 -2.87 10.29
N PRO A 144 10.54 -3.79 9.35
CA PRO A 144 10.92 -3.64 7.94
C PRO A 144 10.43 -2.34 7.31
N GLU A 145 9.17 -1.96 7.54
CA GLU A 145 8.64 -0.68 7.05
C GLU A 145 9.41 0.55 7.56
N LEU A 146 9.91 0.53 8.80
CA LEU A 146 10.70 1.64 9.34
C LEU A 146 12.01 1.75 8.55
N PHE A 147 12.70 0.62 8.37
CA PHE A 147 13.91 0.58 7.57
C PHE A 147 13.68 1.10 6.16
N ARG A 148 12.61 0.64 5.50
CA ARG A 148 12.24 1.10 4.14
C ARG A 148 12.02 2.60 4.08
N LYS A 149 11.31 3.17 5.06
CA LYS A 149 11.10 4.63 5.17
C LYS A 149 12.40 5.40 5.36
N LEU A 150 13.34 4.87 6.16
CA LEU A 150 14.62 5.52 6.39
C LEU A 150 15.52 5.50 5.15
N ILE A 151 15.55 4.39 4.41
CA ILE A 151 16.29 4.30 3.14
C ILE A 151 15.71 5.24 2.10
N ASN A 152 14.38 5.25 1.92
CA ASN A 152 13.73 6.19 1.00
C ASN A 152 14.07 7.64 1.37
N LEU A 153 14.06 7.98 2.66
CA LEU A 153 14.43 9.32 3.12
C LEU A 153 15.88 9.68 2.78
N GLU A 154 16.84 8.77 2.97
CA GLU A 154 18.26 9.04 2.63
C GLU A 154 18.44 9.21 1.13
N LEU A 155 17.75 8.41 0.30
CA LEU A 155 17.80 8.52 -1.16
C LEU A 155 17.20 9.83 -1.66
N GLU A 156 16.02 10.22 -1.15
CA GLU A 156 15.39 11.50 -1.47
C GLU A 156 16.32 12.67 -1.16
N HIS A 157 17.20 12.50 -0.15
CA HIS A 157 18.14 13.52 0.26
C HIS A 157 19.59 13.34 -0.27
N TYR A 158 19.82 12.36 -1.14
CA TYR A 158 21.14 12.07 -1.68
C TYR A 158 21.68 13.27 -2.48
N GLY A 159 22.91 13.69 -2.17
CA GLY A 159 23.56 14.80 -2.85
C GLY A 159 23.20 16.21 -2.37
N TYR A 160 22.30 16.37 -1.38
CA TYR A 160 22.07 17.70 -0.77
C TYR A 160 23.24 18.13 0.12
N LYS A 161 23.67 19.39 -0.07
CA LYS A 161 24.71 20.02 0.76
C LYS A 161 24.27 20.30 2.20
N HIS A 162 22.96 20.42 2.45
CA HIS A 162 22.40 20.75 3.76
C HIS A 162 21.44 19.66 4.25
N ARG A 163 21.83 18.97 5.33
CA ARG A 163 21.10 17.82 5.89
C ARG A 163 20.05 18.19 6.94
N HIS A 164 19.78 19.47 7.18
CA HIS A 164 18.84 19.89 8.22
C HIS A 164 17.43 19.32 7.98
N MET A 165 16.95 19.32 6.74
CA MET A 165 15.66 18.73 6.39
C MET A 165 15.63 17.21 6.54
N LEU A 166 16.73 16.52 6.21
CA LEU A 166 16.89 15.09 6.45
C LEU A 166 16.69 14.76 7.94
N PHE A 167 17.42 15.43 8.84
CA PHE A 167 17.30 15.16 10.27
C PHE A 167 15.91 15.47 10.81
N LYS A 168 15.29 16.58 10.36
CA LYS A 168 13.92 16.92 10.74
C LYS A 168 12.91 15.84 10.30
N ASN A 169 13.05 15.30 9.10
CA ASN A 169 12.19 14.25 8.57
C ASN A 169 12.46 12.90 9.23
N LEU A 170 13.74 12.59 9.53
CA LEU A 170 14.14 11.40 10.27
C LEU A 170 13.50 11.38 11.66
N GLU A 171 13.59 12.49 12.40
CA GLU A 171 12.91 12.62 13.69
C GLU A 171 11.39 12.44 13.57
N LYS A 172 10.78 12.98 12.51
CA LYS A 172 9.34 12.83 12.28
C LYS A 172 8.96 11.36 12.04
N ILE A 173 9.76 10.60 11.31
CA ILE A 173 9.53 9.16 11.08
C ILE A 173 9.68 8.39 12.38
N LEU A 174 10.76 8.63 13.13
CA LEU A 174 11.05 7.93 14.38
C LEU A 174 10.02 8.22 15.47
N LYS A 175 9.37 9.39 15.47
CA LYS A 175 8.31 9.78 16.42
C LYS A 175 6.92 9.25 16.07
N GLN A 176 6.77 8.45 15.01
CA GLN A 176 5.46 7.88 14.66
C GLN A 176 5.06 6.82 15.68
N ASP A 177 3.83 6.89 16.21
CA ASP A 177 3.35 6.01 17.28
C ASP A 177 3.57 4.52 16.96
N TRP A 178 3.26 4.09 15.73
CA TRP A 178 3.38 2.69 15.31
C TRP A 178 4.82 2.13 15.38
N VAL A 179 5.84 2.98 15.43
CA VAL A 179 7.23 2.56 15.63
C VAL A 179 7.47 2.09 17.07
N HIS A 180 6.67 2.58 18.01
CA HIS A 180 6.81 2.34 19.45
C HIS A 180 5.74 1.42 20.01
N VAL A 181 4.67 1.19 19.26
CA VAL A 181 3.75 0.10 19.55
C VAL A 181 4.55 -1.18 19.28
N GLU A 182 4.83 -1.97 20.32
CA GLU A 182 5.34 -3.34 20.15
C GLU A 182 4.52 -3.98 19.03
N SER A 183 5.14 -4.69 18.10
CA SER A 183 4.44 -5.37 17.00
C SER A 183 3.33 -6.27 17.59
N VAL A 184 2.14 -5.72 17.80
CA VAL A 184 0.94 -6.46 18.23
C VAL A 184 0.51 -7.23 16.99
N GLY A 185 1.16 -8.36 16.78
CA GLY A 185 1.07 -9.13 15.54
C GLY A 185 2.13 -10.22 15.40
N GLY A 186 2.70 -10.72 16.49
CA GLY A 186 3.17 -12.11 16.53
C GLY A 186 1.95 -12.97 16.84
N MET A 187 1.57 -13.83 15.91
CA MET A 187 0.59 -14.89 16.14
C MET A 187 1.03 -15.74 17.35
N ASP A 188 0.33 -15.62 18.49
CA ASP A 188 0.18 -16.77 19.39
C ASP A 188 -0.84 -17.71 18.73
N LEU A 189 -0.35 -18.51 17.77
CA LEU A 189 -0.94 -19.81 17.44
C LEU A 189 -0.23 -20.85 18.32
N ASP A 190 -0.58 -20.88 19.60
CA ASP A 190 -0.60 -22.06 20.46
C ASP A 190 -0.88 -21.64 21.90
N ARG A 191 -2.16 -21.73 22.28
CA ARG A 191 -2.64 -22.14 23.61
C ARG A 191 -4.13 -22.45 23.59
#